data_AF-A0A959CT84-F1
#
_entry.id   AF-A0A959CT84-F1
#
_cell.length_a   1.000
_cell.length_b   1.000
_cell.length_c   1.000
_cell.angle_alpha   90.00
_cell.angle_beta   90.00
_cell.angle_gamma   90.00
#
_symmetry.space_group_name_H-M   'P 1'
#
loop_
_entity.id
_entity.type
_entity.pdbx_description
1 polymer ?
#
loop_
_entity_poly.entity_id
_entity_poly.type
_entity_poly.pdbx_seq_one_letter_code
_entity_poly.pdbx_strand_id
1 'polypeptide(L)'
;DGFSTEQGVSDQTGDIKIELNAEYRLPLFSYLHGAVFADAGNIWLIGRAATGQEKAGGLFEWNNFYNELAVGAGLGLRLDVTYFVLRLDVAFPLRRPFPDEGFRWVIDEISPLSRRWRQENLVMNLALGYPF
;
A
#
# COMPACT_ATOMS: atom_id res chain seq x y z
N ASP A 1 41.63 12.68 -15.84
CA ASP A 1 40.90 12.93 -14.58
C ASP A 1 39.42 13.10 -14.83
N GLY A 2 38.60 12.30 -14.14
CA GLY A 2 37.17 12.57 -13.93
C GLY A 2 36.16 11.78 -14.76
N PHE A 3 36.00 10.49 -14.50
CA PHE A 3 34.78 9.77 -14.88
C PHE A 3 33.61 10.27 -14.02
N SER A 4 32.56 10.77 -14.66
CA SER A 4 31.28 11.12 -14.06
C SER A 4 30.48 9.84 -13.76
N THR A 5 30.42 9.44 -12.49
CA THR A 5 29.53 8.36 -12.05
C THR A 5 28.09 8.84 -12.16
N GLU A 6 27.33 8.19 -13.04
CA GLU A 6 25.88 8.31 -13.11
C GLU A 6 25.27 8.11 -11.72
N GLN A 7 24.40 9.04 -11.32
CA GLN A 7 23.60 8.88 -10.11
C GLN A 7 22.64 7.71 -10.34
N GLY A 8 23.07 6.53 -9.92
CA GLY A 8 22.21 5.36 -9.81
C GLY A 8 21.00 5.74 -8.96
N VAL A 9 19.82 5.43 -9.48
CA VAL A 9 18.56 5.42 -8.73
C VAL A 9 18.85 4.80 -7.37
N SER A 10 18.70 5.60 -6.30
CA SER A 10 18.82 5.13 -4.93
C SER A 10 17.75 4.08 -4.73
N ASP A 11 18.13 2.82 -4.91
CA ASP A 11 17.34 1.66 -4.56
C ASP A 11 17.11 1.79 -3.04
N GLN A 12 15.89 2.18 -2.64
CA GLN A 12 15.45 2.16 -1.26
C GLN A 12 15.26 0.69 -0.84
N THR A 13 16.32 -0.09 -0.93
CA THR A 13 16.38 -1.47 -0.51
C THR A 13 16.45 -1.47 1.00
N GLY A 14 15.31 -1.24 1.65
CA GLY A 14 15.19 -1.57 3.05
C GLY A 14 15.51 -3.04 3.24
N ASP A 15 16.36 -3.32 4.22
CA ASP A 15 16.84 -4.67 4.52
C ASP A 15 15.73 -5.59 5.06
N ILE A 16 14.64 -5.01 5.58
CA ILE A 16 13.49 -5.75 6.13
C ILE A 16 12.20 -5.22 5.53
N LYS A 17 11.34 -6.14 5.08
CA LYS A 17 10.00 -5.85 4.59
C LYS A 17 8.99 -6.76 5.29
N ILE A 18 7.92 -6.18 5.82
CA ILE A 18 6.78 -6.92 6.37
C ILE A 18 5.53 -6.48 5.63
N GLU A 19 4.76 -7.47 5.16
CA GLU A 19 3.47 -7.27 4.49
C GLU A 19 2.46 -8.28 5.02
N LEU A 20 1.27 -7.78 5.35
CA LEU A 20 0.10 -8.52 5.76
C LEU A 20 -1.02 -8.17 4.80
N ASN A 21 -1.77 -9.17 4.35
CA ASN A 21 -2.94 -8.96 3.51
C ASN A 21 -4.06 -9.89 3.96
N ALA A 22 -5.25 -9.33 4.08
CA ALA A 22 -6.48 -10.05 4.34
C ALA A 22 -7.51 -9.66 3.27
N GLU A 23 -8.13 -10.65 2.66
CA GLU A 23 -9.16 -10.46 1.64
C GLU A 23 -10.34 -11.38 1.95
N TYR A 24 -11.55 -10.81 1.90
CA TYR A 24 -12.79 -11.54 1.99
C TYR A 24 -13.59 -11.40 0.70
N ARG A 25 -13.92 -12.53 0.08
CA ARG A 25 -14.65 -12.60 -1.20
C ARG A 25 -16.11 -12.94 -0.99
N LEU A 26 -16.97 -12.15 -1.62
CA LEU A 26 -18.42 -12.25 -1.57
C LEU A 26 -18.94 -12.68 -2.95
N PRO A 27 -19.53 -13.88 -3.10
CA PRO A 27 -20.23 -14.22 -4.33
C PRO A 27 -21.52 -13.39 -4.42
N LEU A 28 -21.56 -12.42 -5.34
CA LEU A 28 -22.74 -11.56 -5.55
C LEU A 28 -23.69 -12.21 -6.57
N PHE A 29 -23.13 -12.66 -7.70
CA PHE A 29 -23.81 -13.42 -8.76
C PHE A 29 -22.86 -14.48 -9.32
N SER A 30 -23.38 -15.39 -10.17
CA SER A 30 -22.59 -16.49 -10.74
C SER A 30 -21.31 -16.06 -11.48
N TYR A 31 -21.32 -14.86 -12.07
CA TYR A 31 -20.19 -14.28 -12.80
C TYR A 31 -19.61 -13.05 -12.10
N LEU A 32 -20.13 -12.63 -10.95
CA LEU A 32 -19.71 -11.41 -10.26
C LEU A 32 -19.39 -11.68 -8.79
N HIS A 33 -18.16 -11.39 -8.41
CA HIS A 33 -17.68 -11.48 -7.04
C HIS A 33 -17.30 -10.09 -6.52
N GLY A 34 -17.77 -9.76 -5.33
CA GLY A 34 -17.24 -8.63 -4.56
C GLY A 34 -16.05 -9.08 -3.72
N ALA A 35 -15.20 -8.14 -3.35
CA ALA A 35 -14.14 -8.34 -2.37
C ALA A 35 -14.07 -7.14 -1.43
N VAL A 36 -13.74 -7.42 -0.16
CA VAL A 36 -13.28 -6.42 0.79
C VAL A 36 -11.90 -6.86 1.23
N PHE A 37 -10.92 -5.96 1.16
CA PHE A 37 -9.55 -6.28 1.53
C PHE A 37 -8.96 -5.22 2.45
N ALA A 38 -7.98 -5.65 3.23
CA ALA A 38 -7.13 -4.79 4.02
C ALA A 38 -5.69 -5.29 3.91
N ASP A 39 -4.76 -4.36 3.84
CA ASP A 39 -3.34 -4.63 3.82
C ASP A 39 -2.64 -3.79 4.88
N ALA A 40 -1.52 -4.30 5.38
CA ALA A 40 -0.65 -3.57 6.27
C ALA A 40 0.80 -3.89 5.95
N GLY A 41 1.66 -2.89 5.86
CA GLY A 41 3.06 -3.13 5.55
C GLY A 41 3.94 -1.91 5.73
N ASN A 42 5.24 -2.18 5.81
CA ASN A 42 6.29 -1.18 5.76
C ASN A 42 7.64 -1.84 5.39
N ILE A 43 8.60 -1.00 5.04
CA ILE A 43 9.97 -1.36 4.70
C ILE A 43 10.90 -0.60 5.63
N TRP A 44 11.90 -1.29 6.19
CA TRP A 44 12.86 -0.74 7.15
C TRP A 44 14.29 -1.06 6.75
N LEU A 45 15.22 -0.22 7.21
CA LEU A 45 16.66 -0.42 7.15
C LEU A 45 17.18 -1.09 8.44
N ILE A 46 18.26 -1.86 8.33
CA ILE A 46 19.00 -2.42 9.47
C ILE A 46 20.31 -1.63 9.68
N GLY A 47 20.60 -1.27 10.93
CA GLY A 47 21.96 -0.85 11.33
C GLY A 47 22.36 0.57 10.96
N ARG A 48 23.65 0.78 10.61
CA ARG A 48 24.28 2.11 10.42
C ARG A 48 23.88 2.83 9.11
N ALA A 49 22.99 2.25 8.30
CA ALA A 49 22.53 2.85 7.06
C ALA A 49 21.72 4.15 7.26
N ALA A 50 21.14 4.37 8.44
CA ALA A 50 20.40 5.59 8.75
C ALA A 50 21.31 6.73 9.25
N THR A 51 22.05 7.39 8.36
CA THR A 51 22.74 8.66 8.67
C THR A 51 21.92 9.85 8.17
N GLY A 52 21.01 10.39 8.99
CA GLY A 52 20.29 11.64 8.71
C GLY A 52 18.85 11.68 9.22
N GLN A 53 18.01 12.51 8.57
CA GLN A 53 16.56 12.65 8.79
C GLN A 53 15.77 11.33 8.63
N GLU A 54 16.40 10.26 8.14
CA GLU A 54 15.83 8.89 8.05
C GLU A 54 15.58 8.23 9.42
N LYS A 55 15.96 8.88 10.52
CA LYS A 55 15.66 8.40 11.88
C LYS A 55 14.17 8.44 12.26
N ALA A 56 13.34 9.19 11.53
CA ALA A 56 11.90 9.20 11.77
C ALA A 56 11.24 7.94 11.16
N GLY A 57 11.39 6.80 11.84
CA GLY A 57 10.67 5.56 11.52
C GLY A 57 11.28 4.66 10.43
N GLY A 58 12.56 4.86 10.07
CA GLY A 58 13.25 4.06 9.05
C GLY A 58 14.05 2.86 9.56
N LEU A 59 14.27 2.73 10.88
CA LEU A 59 15.05 1.64 11.47
C LEU A 59 14.13 0.55 12.02
N PHE A 60 14.46 -0.71 11.72
CA PHE A 60 13.68 -1.82 12.25
C PHE A 60 13.91 -2.00 13.75
N GLU A 61 12.84 -1.81 14.53
CA GLU A 61 12.81 -2.10 15.95
C GLU A 61 11.77 -3.18 16.26
N TRP A 62 12.22 -4.33 16.76
CA TRP A 62 11.34 -5.48 17.10
C TRP A 62 10.17 -5.12 18.02
N ASN A 63 10.31 -4.11 18.87
CA ASN A 63 9.26 -3.67 19.81
C ASN A 63 8.41 -2.50 19.28
N ASN A 64 8.71 -1.96 18.09
CA ASN A 64 8.02 -0.79 17.53
C ASN A 64 7.53 -0.98 16.09
N PHE A 65 7.97 -2.01 15.36
CA PHE A 65 7.64 -2.19 13.94
C PHE A 65 6.13 -2.18 13.64
N TYR A 66 5.29 -2.69 14.56
CA TYR A 66 3.83 -2.66 14.39
C TYR A 66 3.24 -1.23 14.46
N ASN A 67 3.90 -0.31 15.16
CA ASN A 67 3.57 1.10 15.16
C ASN A 67 4.02 1.81 13.89
N GLU A 68 4.75 1.15 13.00
CA GLU A 68 5.23 1.72 11.74
C GLU A 68 4.62 1.04 10.52
N LEU A 69 3.50 0.34 10.69
CA LEU A 69 2.74 -0.24 9.58
C LEU A 69 1.81 0.82 8.97
N ALA A 70 1.96 1.08 7.66
CA ALA A 70 0.91 1.69 6.86
C ALA A 70 -0.22 0.68 6.71
N VAL A 71 -1.47 1.14 6.76
CA VAL A 71 -2.65 0.28 6.65
C VAL A 71 -3.55 0.82 5.54
N GLY A 72 -3.83 -0.03 4.56
CA GLY A 72 -4.77 0.22 3.48
C GLY A 72 -6.02 -0.62 3.64
N ALA A 73 -7.14 -0.12 3.11
CA ALA A 73 -8.34 -0.92 2.92
C ALA A 73 -8.96 -0.61 1.56
N GLY A 74 -9.71 -1.57 1.02
CA GLY A 74 -10.33 -1.40 -0.27
C GLY A 74 -11.46 -2.37 -0.56
N LEU A 75 -12.10 -2.09 -1.69
CA LEU A 75 -13.19 -2.86 -2.26
C LEU A 75 -12.80 -3.31 -3.65
N GLY A 76 -13.14 -4.55 -3.98
CA GLY A 76 -12.89 -5.15 -5.28
C GLY A 76 -14.18 -5.65 -5.92
N LEU A 77 -14.21 -5.61 -7.25
CA LEU A 77 -15.19 -6.28 -8.07
C LEU A 77 -14.46 -7.16 -9.07
N ARG A 78 -14.86 -8.42 -9.15
CA ARG A 78 -14.31 -9.41 -10.07
C ARG A 78 -15.44 -9.97 -10.93
N LEU A 79 -15.32 -9.76 -12.23
CA LEU A 79 -16.21 -10.30 -13.25
C LEU A 79 -15.54 -11.50 -13.92
N ASP A 80 -16.09 -12.68 -13.71
CA ASP A 80 -15.65 -13.94 -14.33
C ASP A 80 -16.54 -14.23 -15.53
N VAL A 81 -16.07 -13.88 -16.74
CA VAL A 81 -16.72 -14.28 -18.00
C VAL A 81 -15.93 -15.39 -18.67
N THR A 82 -16.55 -16.10 -19.60
CA THR A 82 -16.02 -17.34 -20.21
C THR A 82 -14.61 -17.21 -20.80
N TYR A 83 -14.23 -16.04 -21.30
CA TYR A 83 -12.97 -15.84 -22.03
C TYR A 83 -11.96 -14.94 -21.31
N PHE A 84 -12.39 -14.18 -20.28
CA PHE A 84 -11.51 -13.28 -19.55
C PHE A 84 -12.06 -13.01 -18.14
N VAL A 85 -11.17 -12.61 -17.24
CA VAL A 85 -11.51 -12.11 -15.91
C VAL A 85 -11.19 -10.64 -15.86
N LEU A 86 -12.16 -9.82 -15.45
CA LEU A 86 -11.97 -8.38 -15.22
C LEU A 86 -12.00 -8.11 -13.72
N ARG A 87 -11.03 -7.33 -13.22
CA ARG A 87 -11.01 -6.87 -11.84
C ARG A 87 -10.95 -5.36 -11.78
N LEU A 88 -11.77 -4.79 -10.92
CA LEU A 88 -11.77 -3.38 -10.57
C LEU A 88 -11.63 -3.26 -9.06
N ASP A 89 -10.53 -2.69 -8.62
CA ASP A 89 -10.22 -2.53 -7.20
C ASP A 89 -10.04 -1.04 -6.89
N VAL A 90 -10.57 -0.62 -5.74
CA VAL A 90 -10.38 0.72 -5.20
C VAL A 90 -9.89 0.61 -3.76
N ALA A 91 -8.80 1.29 -3.45
CA ALA A 91 -8.19 1.29 -2.12
C ALA A 91 -7.97 2.71 -1.61
N PHE A 92 -7.94 2.87 -0.30
CA PHE A 92 -7.64 4.11 0.40
C PHE A 92 -6.89 3.85 1.71
N PRO A 93 -6.06 4.80 2.17
CA PRO A 93 -5.31 4.63 3.40
C PRO A 93 -6.23 4.75 4.63
N LEU A 94 -6.03 3.85 5.59
CA LEU A 94 -6.55 3.97 6.96
C LEU A 94 -5.47 4.50 7.91
N ARG A 95 -4.20 4.21 7.62
CA ARG A 95 -3.03 4.64 8.39
C ARG A 95 -1.84 4.91 7.47
N ARG A 96 -1.16 6.04 7.62
CA ARG A 96 -0.02 6.43 6.76
C ARG A 96 1.06 7.23 7.52
N PRO A 97 2.30 7.26 7.02
CA PRO A 97 3.37 8.06 7.63
C PRO A 97 3.22 9.55 7.33
N PHE A 98 3.59 10.38 8.31
CA PHE A 98 3.71 11.83 8.21
C PHE A 98 5.12 12.25 8.68
N PRO A 99 5.76 13.25 8.03
CA PRO A 99 7.16 13.62 8.31
C PRO A 99 7.48 13.92 9.78
N ASP A 100 6.60 14.62 10.49
CA ASP A 100 6.86 15.10 11.86
C ASP A 100 6.04 14.38 12.92
N GLU A 101 5.06 13.56 12.51
CA GLU A 101 4.07 12.94 13.40
C GLU A 101 4.10 11.41 13.38
N GLY A 102 4.94 10.82 12.52
CA GLY A 102 5.02 9.37 12.34
C GLY A 102 3.76 8.79 11.70
N PHE A 103 3.44 7.53 12.01
CA PHE A 103 2.30 6.82 11.43
C PHE A 103 0.99 7.15 12.15
N ARG A 104 0.08 7.84 11.46
CA ARG A 104 -1.22 8.23 12.01
C ARG A 104 -2.38 7.54 11.32
N TRP A 105 -3.41 7.23 12.11
CA TRP A 105 -4.73 6.86 11.61
C TRP A 105 -5.39 8.10 11.01
N VAL A 106 -5.99 7.93 9.84
CA VAL A 106 -6.66 9.00 9.07
C VAL A 106 -8.12 8.68 8.80
N ILE A 107 -8.72 7.82 9.64
CA ILE A 107 -10.08 7.30 9.45
C ILE A 107 -11.11 8.43 9.55
N ASP A 108 -10.86 9.40 10.43
CA ASP A 108 -11.64 10.61 10.63
C ASP A 108 -11.51 11.63 9.49
N GLU A 109 -10.47 11.52 8.67
CA GLU A 109 -10.23 12.36 7.49
C GLU A 109 -10.87 11.79 6.21
N ILE A 110 -11.46 10.59 6.27
CA ILE A 110 -12.05 9.91 5.11
C ILE A 110 -13.24 10.70 4.58
N SER A 111 -13.10 11.22 3.36
CA SER A 111 -14.14 12.04 2.70
C SER A 111 -14.39 11.59 1.26
N PRO A 112 -15.06 10.45 1.04
CA PRO A 112 -15.25 9.87 -0.29
C PRO A 112 -16.10 10.76 -1.21
N LEU A 113 -16.91 11.66 -0.66
CA LEU A 113 -17.71 12.62 -1.44
C LEU A 113 -16.87 13.81 -1.95
N SER A 114 -15.76 14.14 -1.28
CA SER A 114 -14.85 15.20 -1.72
C SER A 114 -14.05 14.78 -2.94
N ARG A 115 -14.14 15.57 -4.03
CA ARG A 115 -13.34 15.33 -5.24
C ARG A 115 -11.85 15.38 -4.95
N ARG A 116 -11.42 16.34 -4.12
CA ARG A 116 -10.01 16.51 -3.74
C ARG A 116 -9.51 15.29 -2.97
N TRP A 117 -10.25 14.87 -1.95
CA TRP A 117 -9.87 13.69 -1.16
C TRP A 117 -9.75 12.45 -2.04
N ARG A 118 -10.69 12.24 -2.97
CA ARG A 118 -10.61 11.11 -3.92
C ARG A 118 -9.36 11.14 -4.79
N GLN A 119 -8.95 12.31 -5.27
CA GLN A 119 -7.76 12.46 -6.11
C GLN A 119 -6.45 12.20 -5.34
N GLU A 120 -6.43 12.50 -4.05
CA GLU A 120 -5.24 12.36 -3.20
C GLU A 120 -5.14 10.99 -2.52
N ASN A 121 -6.26 10.29 -2.30
CA ASN A 121 -6.30 9.11 -1.42
C ASN A 121 -6.86 7.85 -2.09
N LEU A 122 -7.57 7.93 -3.22
CA LEU A 122 -8.04 6.73 -3.91
C LEU A 122 -6.99 6.22 -4.89
N VAL A 123 -6.64 4.95 -4.73
CA VAL A 123 -5.89 4.18 -5.71
C VAL A 123 -6.87 3.26 -6.42
N MET A 124 -6.94 3.37 -7.75
CA MET A 124 -7.82 2.53 -8.57
C MET A 124 -6.96 1.62 -9.45
N ASN A 125 -7.29 0.34 -9.45
CA ASN A 125 -6.62 -0.66 -10.26
C ASN A 125 -7.63 -1.36 -11.17
N LEU A 126 -7.26 -1.53 -12.43
CA LEU A 126 -8.00 -2.30 -13.43
C LEU A 126 -7.10 -3.42 -13.93
N ALA A 127 -7.54 -4.66 -13.79
CA ALA A 127 -6.79 -5.82 -14.27
C ALA A 127 -7.64 -6.68 -15.23
N LEU A 128 -7.02 -7.12 -16.32
CA LEU A 128 -7.58 -8.05 -17.29
C LEU A 128 -6.73 -9.32 -17.29
N GLY A 129 -7.36 -10.48 -17.14
CA GLY A 129 -6.70 -11.78 -17.14
C GLY A 129 -7.46 -12.82 -17.97
N TYR A 130 -6.85 -13.97 -18.18
CA TYR A 130 -7.47 -15.12 -18.86
C TYR A 130 -7.91 -16.18 -17.83
N PRO A 131 -9.04 -16.87 -18.05
CA PRO A 131 -9.43 -18.02 -17.25
C PRO A 131 -8.47 -19.18 -17.56
N PHE A 132 -7.92 -19.81 -16.51
CA PHE A 132 -7.10 -21.02 -16.61
C PHE A 132 -7.92 -22.26 -16.28
#